data_AF-A0A5N0TFF4-F1
#
_entry.id   AF-A0A5N0TFF4-F1
#
_cell.length_a   1.000
_cell.length_b   1.000
_cell.length_c   1.000
_cell.angle_alpha   90.00
_cell.angle_beta   90.00
_cell.angle_gamma   90.00
#
_symmetry.space_group_name_H-M   'P 1'
#
loop_
_entity.id
_entity.type
_entity.pdbx_description
1 polymer ?
#
loop_
_entity_poly.entity_id
_entity_poly.type
_entity_poly.pdbx_seq_one_letter_code
_entity_poly.pdbx_strand_id
1 'polypeptide(L)'
;MLLLGLCLLVTPALALELAVTDDGRTAGYLTLGWDADGDVELQQRGAGGDWVTIYRGPDAATTLSGLANGEITWRARTVSNNGATTGAWGPTLSIQVAHHAMGRALAVFITGAVMFLVLLACIVMPWREKESSA
;
A
#
# COMPACT_ATOMS: atom_id res chain seq x y z
N MET A 1 -7.13 52.47 -15.03
CA MET A 1 -8.06 51.33 -15.02
C MET A 1 -7.31 50.08 -15.44
N LEU A 2 -6.87 49.27 -14.48
CA LEU A 2 -6.41 47.91 -14.75
C LEU A 2 -6.97 47.05 -13.61
N LEU A 3 -8.11 46.41 -13.87
CA LEU A 3 -8.76 45.52 -12.92
C LEU A 3 -7.83 44.33 -12.69
N LEU A 4 -7.22 44.28 -11.49
CA LEU A 4 -6.63 43.06 -10.96
C LEU A 4 -7.80 42.09 -10.75
N GLY A 5 -7.92 41.12 -11.66
CA GLY A 5 -8.84 40.01 -11.52
C GLY A 5 -8.42 39.18 -10.31
N LEU A 6 -9.05 39.46 -9.18
CA LEU A 6 -9.03 38.62 -7.99
C LEU A 6 -9.64 37.27 -8.41
N CYS A 7 -8.77 36.34 -8.80
CA CYS A 7 -9.13 34.94 -8.96
C CYS A 7 -9.45 34.44 -7.55
N LEU A 8 -10.72 34.48 -7.19
CA LEU A 8 -11.25 33.82 -6.00
C LEU A 8 -11.02 32.33 -6.22
N LEU A 9 -9.90 31.80 -5.72
CA LEU A 9 -9.75 30.37 -5.51
C LEU A 9 -10.91 29.99 -4.59
N VAL A 10 -11.96 29.43 -5.18
CA VAL A 10 -12.96 28.65 -4.46
C VAL A 10 -12.17 27.47 -3.91
N THR A 11 -11.57 27.62 -2.74
CA THR A 11 -11.17 26.48 -1.91
C THR A 11 -12.48 25.78 -1.58
N PRO A 12 -12.75 24.56 -2.09
CA PRO A 12 -13.94 23.84 -1.71
C PRO A 12 -13.95 23.73 -0.19
N ALA A 13 -15.06 24.11 0.42
CA ALA A 13 -15.22 24.07 1.87
C ALA A 13 -14.96 22.64 2.38
N LEU A 14 -13.83 22.47 3.08
CA LEU A 14 -13.56 21.46 4.11
C LEU A 14 -13.94 20.01 3.77
N ALA A 15 -13.63 19.55 2.55
CA ALA A 15 -13.48 18.12 2.30
C ALA A 15 -12.07 17.71 2.73
N LEU A 16 -11.96 16.81 3.72
CA LEU A 16 -10.66 16.37 4.23
C LEU A 16 -9.87 15.67 3.12
N GLU A 17 -8.76 16.26 2.69
CA GLU A 17 -7.90 15.70 1.66
C GLU A 17 -6.92 14.69 2.27
N LEU A 18 -6.86 13.49 1.71
CA LEU A 18 -5.89 12.47 2.11
C LEU A 18 -4.69 12.54 1.18
N ALA A 19 -3.51 12.60 1.76
CA ALA A 19 -2.25 12.51 1.04
C ALA A 19 -1.48 11.26 1.47
N VAL A 20 -0.78 10.64 0.51
CA VAL A 20 0.22 9.61 0.83
C VAL A 20 1.48 10.32 1.29
N THR A 21 1.85 10.14 2.56
CA THR A 21 3.03 10.78 3.15
C THR A 21 4.27 9.90 3.04
N ASP A 22 4.08 8.58 3.07
CA ASP A 22 5.14 7.60 2.79
C ASP A 22 4.58 6.44 1.96
N ASP A 23 5.25 6.14 0.85
CA ASP A 23 4.84 5.13 -0.12
C ASP A 23 5.68 3.85 0.02
N GLY A 24 5.35 3.07 1.05
CA GLY A 24 5.94 1.77 1.34
C GLY A 24 5.27 0.59 0.63
N ARG A 25 4.49 0.80 -0.44
CA ARG A 25 3.61 -0.24 -1.03
C ARG A 25 4.34 -1.50 -1.44
N THR A 26 5.59 -1.36 -1.86
CA THR A 26 6.48 -2.48 -2.22
C THR A 26 6.90 -3.32 -1.03
N ALA A 27 6.92 -2.73 0.17
CA ALA A 27 7.19 -3.37 1.46
C ALA A 27 5.90 -3.72 2.25
N GLY A 28 4.72 -3.46 1.68
CA GLY A 28 3.42 -3.81 2.28
C GLY A 28 2.91 -2.83 3.34
N TYR A 29 3.40 -1.58 3.34
CA TYR A 29 2.90 -0.52 4.22
C TYR A 29 2.59 0.77 3.45
N LEU A 30 1.76 1.63 4.04
CA LEU A 30 1.38 2.91 3.46
C LEU A 30 1.08 3.90 4.60
N THR A 31 1.64 5.10 4.53
CA THR A 31 1.31 6.16 5.50
C THR A 31 0.40 7.18 4.83
N LEU A 32 -0.80 7.34 5.39
CA LEU A 32 -1.77 8.35 4.97
C LEU A 32 -1.74 9.51 5.96
N GLY A 33 -1.65 10.73 5.45
CA GLY A 33 -1.69 11.97 6.21
C GLY A 33 -2.86 12.84 5.76
N TRP A 34 -3.32 13.70 6.65
CA TRP A 34 -4.41 14.64 6.43
C TRP A 34 -4.25 15.86 7.33
N ASP A 35 -4.86 16.98 6.93
CA ASP A 35 -4.91 18.21 7.72
C ASP A 35 -6.36 18.46 8.16
N ALA A 36 -6.62 18.33 9.47
CA ALA A 36 -7.95 18.47 10.05
C ALA A 36 -7.91 19.23 11.38
N ASP A 37 -8.87 20.13 11.56
CA ASP A 37 -9.13 20.79 12.84
C ASP A 37 -10.12 19.94 13.65
N GLY A 38 -9.63 18.85 14.26
CA GLY A 38 -10.41 17.95 15.10
C GLY A 38 -10.17 16.46 14.83
N ASP A 39 -11.00 15.61 15.44
CA ASP A 39 -10.92 14.17 15.26
C ASP A 39 -11.26 13.81 13.81
N VAL A 40 -10.59 12.79 13.29
CA VAL A 40 -10.79 12.26 11.94
C VAL A 40 -11.29 10.84 12.01
N GLU A 41 -12.25 10.51 11.16
CA GLU A 41 -12.65 9.15 10.87
C GLU A 41 -12.17 8.75 9.49
N LEU A 42 -11.35 7.70 9.45
CA LEU A 42 -10.81 7.10 8.23
C LEU A 42 -11.48 5.75 7.97
N GLN A 43 -12.00 5.59 6.76
CA GLN A 43 -12.58 4.35 6.29
C GLN A 43 -11.79 3.79 5.12
N GLN A 44 -11.75 2.46 5.07
CA GLN A 44 -11.15 1.67 4.02
C GLN A 44 -12.20 0.75 3.41
N ARG A 45 -12.08 0.52 2.11
CA ARG A 45 -12.86 -0.47 1.37
C ARG A 45 -11.93 -1.20 0.41
N GLY A 46 -12.00 -2.53 0.39
CA GLY A 46 -11.36 -3.34 -0.66
C GLY A 46 -12.21 -3.39 -1.93
N ALA A 47 -11.66 -3.94 -3.02
CA ALA A 47 -12.36 -4.10 -4.30
C ALA A 47 -13.77 -4.72 -4.11
N GLY A 48 -14.81 -3.88 -4.23
CA GLY A 48 -16.21 -4.32 -4.10
C GLY A 48 -16.73 -4.54 -2.68
N GLY A 49 -15.92 -4.41 -1.63
CA GLY A 49 -16.31 -4.64 -0.23
C GLY A 49 -17.12 -3.51 0.41
N ASP A 50 -17.47 -3.66 1.69
CA ASP A 50 -18.07 -2.58 2.48
C ASP A 50 -17.02 -1.61 3.02
N TRP A 51 -17.44 -0.40 3.36
CA TRP A 51 -16.60 0.57 4.06
C TRP A 51 -16.45 0.19 5.52
N VAL A 52 -15.21 0.03 5.98
CA VAL A 52 -14.87 -0.28 7.36
C VAL A 52 -14.04 0.86 7.95
N THR A 53 -14.42 1.34 9.13
CA THR A 53 -13.63 2.35 9.87
C THR A 53 -12.36 1.69 10.41
N ILE A 54 -11.21 2.18 9.94
CA ILE A 54 -9.89 1.67 10.29
C ILE A 54 -9.17 2.56 11.31
N TYR A 55 -9.57 3.84 11.39
CA TYR A 55 -9.00 4.77 12.34
C TYR A 55 -10.01 5.84 12.73
N ARG A 56 -9.98 6.22 14.01
CA ARG A 56 -10.75 7.34 14.56
C ARG A 56 -9.97 8.01 15.68
N GLY A 57 -9.69 9.30 15.55
CA GLY A 57 -9.01 10.06 16.60
C GLY A 57 -8.41 11.37 16.11
N PRO A 58 -7.67 12.08 16.98
CA PRO A 58 -7.13 13.42 16.70
C PRO A 58 -5.80 13.43 15.93
N ASP A 59 -5.18 12.27 15.65
CA ASP A 59 -3.93 12.20 14.89
C ASP A 59 -4.10 12.74 13.45
N ALA A 60 -3.02 13.30 12.90
CA ALA A 60 -2.96 13.84 11.55
C ALA A 60 -2.44 12.83 10.50
N ALA A 61 -2.04 11.63 10.95
CA ALA A 61 -1.55 10.59 10.06
C ALA A 61 -1.76 9.20 10.66
N THR A 62 -1.84 8.18 9.80
CA THR A 62 -1.84 6.78 10.20
C THR A 62 -0.98 5.94 9.25
N THR A 63 -0.25 4.99 9.83
CA THR A 63 0.53 4.02 9.07
C THR A 63 -0.25 2.72 9.01
N LEU A 64 -0.59 2.29 7.80
CA LEU A 64 -1.29 1.04 7.52
C LEU A 64 -0.28 0.01 7.05
N SER A 65 -0.20 -1.12 7.75
CA SER A 65 0.69 -2.23 7.42
C SER A 65 -0.11 -3.50 7.12
N GLY A 66 0.47 -4.42 6.36
CA GLY A 66 -0.17 -5.71 6.07
C GLY A 66 -1.37 -5.58 5.13
N LEU A 67 -1.34 -4.58 4.24
CA LEU A 67 -2.38 -4.38 3.24
C LEU A 67 -2.49 -5.62 2.35
N ALA A 68 -3.70 -6.08 2.04
CA ALA A 68 -3.88 -7.20 1.11
C ALA A 68 -3.64 -6.74 -0.33
N ASN A 69 -3.34 -7.70 -1.23
CA ASN A 69 -3.27 -7.43 -2.66
C ASN A 69 -4.64 -7.01 -3.20
N GLY A 70 -4.66 -5.98 -4.04
CA GLY A 70 -5.85 -5.54 -4.77
C GLY A 70 -6.06 -4.03 -4.74
N GLU A 71 -7.18 -3.61 -5.33
CA GLU A 71 -7.64 -2.22 -5.22
C GLU A 71 -8.15 -1.97 -3.81
N ILE A 72 -7.55 -1.00 -3.14
CA ILE A 72 -8.04 -0.50 -1.87
C ILE A 72 -8.36 0.97 -2.06
N THR A 73 -9.51 1.39 -1.55
CA THR A 73 -9.97 2.78 -1.59
C THR A 73 -10.10 3.30 -0.16
N TRP A 74 -9.63 4.52 0.06
CA TRP A 74 -9.75 5.22 1.34
C TRP A 74 -10.57 6.49 1.19
N ARG A 75 -11.26 6.85 2.28
CA ARG A 75 -11.92 8.15 2.45
C ARG A 75 -11.84 8.56 3.91
N ALA A 76 -11.76 9.85 4.16
CA ALA A 76 -11.71 10.40 5.51
C ALA A 76 -12.74 11.52 5.65
N ARG A 77 -13.15 11.78 6.89
CA ARG A 77 -14.01 12.91 7.25
C ARG A 77 -13.63 13.42 8.63
N THR A 78 -13.94 14.68 8.90
CA THR A 78 -13.83 15.24 10.26
C THR A 78 -15.04 14.86 11.11
N VAL A 79 -14.78 14.53 12.36
CA VAL A 79 -15.76 14.22 13.40
C VAL A 79 -15.47 15.07 14.63
N SER A 80 -16.51 15.48 15.32
CA SER A 80 -16.37 16.14 16.61
C SER A 80 -15.87 15.15 17.66
N ASN A 81 -15.21 15.65 18.70
CA ASN A 81 -14.71 14.86 19.84
C ASN A 81 -15.85 14.08 20.57
N ASN A 82 -17.10 14.56 20.50
CA ASN A 82 -18.29 13.84 20.99
C ASN A 82 -18.81 12.76 20.04
N GLY A 83 -18.09 12.53 18.94
CA GLY A 83 -18.41 11.56 17.91
C GLY A 83 -19.51 11.96 16.93
N ALA A 84 -20.01 13.19 17.01
CA ALA A 84 -20.92 13.75 16.03
C ALA A 84 -20.18 13.97 14.70
N THR A 85 -20.80 13.59 13.58
CA THR A 85 -20.22 13.84 12.26
C THR A 85 -20.28 15.34 11.96
N THR A 86 -19.15 15.95 11.59
CA THR A 86 -19.05 17.40 11.37
C THR A 86 -18.69 17.71 9.92
N GLY A 87 -17.86 16.87 9.28
CA GLY A 87 -17.47 17.03 7.88
C GLY A 87 -18.17 16.07 6.91
N ALA A 88 -18.25 16.49 5.65
CA ALA A 88 -18.56 15.60 4.53
C ALA A 88 -17.39 14.64 4.28
N TRP A 89 -17.65 13.51 3.61
CA TRP A 89 -16.59 12.62 3.15
C TRP A 89 -15.71 13.33 2.12
N GLY A 90 -14.40 13.25 2.32
CA GLY A 90 -13.39 13.74 1.38
C GLY A 90 -13.34 12.93 0.07
N PRO A 91 -12.50 13.38 -0.89
CA PRO A 91 -12.27 12.64 -2.12
C PRO A 91 -11.75 11.22 -1.83
N THR A 92 -12.21 10.25 -2.61
CA THR A 92 -11.74 8.87 -2.49
C THR A 92 -10.36 8.70 -3.11
N LEU A 93 -9.40 8.26 -2.33
CA LEU A 93 -8.08 7.88 -2.81
C LEU A 93 -8.12 6.38 -3.15
N SER A 94 -8.04 6.01 -4.42
CA SER A 94 -7.94 4.60 -4.83
C SER A 94 -6.49 4.26 -5.19
N ILE A 95 -5.97 3.20 -4.61
CA ILE A 95 -4.61 2.75 -4.84
C ILE A 95 -4.63 1.25 -5.09
N GLN A 96 -3.97 0.85 -6.17
CA GLN A 96 -3.66 -0.55 -6.45
C GLN A 96 -2.48 -0.98 -5.57
N VAL A 97 -2.75 -1.79 -4.56
CA VAL A 97 -1.72 -2.43 -3.75
C VAL A 97 -1.31 -3.72 -4.44
N ALA A 98 -0.17 -3.70 -5.12
CA ALA A 98 0.43 -4.88 -5.74
C ALA A 98 1.67 -5.29 -4.94
N HIS A 99 1.55 -6.33 -4.10
CA HIS A 99 2.73 -6.94 -3.49
C HIS A 99 3.60 -7.52 -4.59
N HIS A 100 4.88 -7.17 -4.59
CA HIS A 100 5.81 -7.76 -5.53
C HIS A 100 5.81 -9.28 -5.41
N ALA A 101 5.80 -9.89 -6.60
CA ALA A 101 5.38 -11.25 -6.85
C ALA A 101 6.10 -12.29 -6.00
N MET A 102 5.30 -13.13 -5.34
CA MET A 102 5.71 -14.47 -4.90
C MET A 102 6.48 -15.23 -5.99
N GLY A 103 6.26 -14.91 -7.27
CA GLY A 103 7.04 -15.40 -8.41
C GLY A 103 8.53 -15.05 -8.39
N ARG A 104 8.97 -13.87 -7.89
CA ARG A 104 10.40 -13.54 -7.77
C ARG A 104 11.08 -14.37 -6.68
N ALA A 105 10.40 -14.57 -5.55
CA ALA A 105 10.89 -15.43 -4.48
C ALA A 105 10.95 -16.90 -4.91
N LEU A 106 9.92 -17.39 -5.60
CA LEU A 106 9.90 -18.73 -6.18
C LEU A 106 10.99 -18.92 -7.24
N ALA A 107 11.29 -17.90 -8.06
CA ALA A 107 12.37 -17.97 -9.04
C ALA A 107 13.73 -18.19 -8.36
N VAL A 108 14.06 -17.43 -7.31
CA VAL A 108 15.30 -17.61 -6.54
C VAL A 108 15.34 -18.99 -5.86
N PHE A 109 14.21 -19.44 -5.31
CA PHE A 109 14.10 -20.77 -4.71
C PHE A 109 14.32 -21.88 -5.74
N ILE A 110 13.72 -21.77 -6.94
CA ILE A 110 13.92 -22.72 -8.05
C ILE A 110 15.37 -22.71 -8.49
N THR A 111 15.99 -21.54 -8.66
CA THR A 111 17.41 -21.44 -8.99
C THR A 111 18.27 -22.17 -7.96
N GLY A 112 18.01 -21.95 -6.67
CA GLY A 112 18.68 -22.67 -5.58
C GLY A 112 18.45 -24.18 -5.64
N ALA A 113 17.21 -24.62 -5.86
CA ALA A 113 16.85 -26.03 -5.97
C ALA A 113 17.54 -26.71 -7.16
N VAL A 114 17.66 -26.04 -8.30
CA VAL A 114 18.39 -26.54 -9.47
C VAL A 114 19.87 -26.71 -9.15
N MET A 115 20.52 -25.71 -8.56
CA MET A 115 21.92 -25.81 -8.14
C MET A 115 22.15 -26.94 -7.13
N PHE A 116 21.23 -27.11 -6.18
CA PHE A 116 21.28 -28.19 -5.20
C PHE A 116 21.15 -29.58 -5.85
N LEU A 117 20.24 -29.75 -6.80
CA LEU A 117 20.09 -31.00 -7.54
C LEU A 117 21.32 -31.31 -8.41
N VAL A 118 21.95 -30.30 -9.01
CA VAL A 118 23.21 -30.47 -9.75
C VAL A 118 24.32 -30.96 -8.81
N LEU A 119 24.46 -30.38 -7.62
CA LEU A 119 25.43 -30.83 -6.62
C LEU A 119 25.18 -32.27 -6.18
N LEU A 120 23.92 -32.64 -5.91
CA LEU A 120 23.57 -34.03 -5.59
C LEU A 120 23.93 -34.98 -6.73
N ALA A 121 23.68 -34.59 -7.98
CA ALA A 121 24.03 -35.37 -9.14
C ALA A 121 25.56 -35.55 -9.25
N CYS A 122 26.36 -34.50 -9.04
CA CYS A 122 27.82 -34.60 -9.02
C CYS A 122 28.34 -35.55 -7.93
N ILE A 123 27.66 -35.62 -6.78
CA ILE A 123 28.04 -36.52 -5.67
C ILE A 123 27.66 -37.97 -5.97
N VAL A 124 26.45 -38.20 -6.51
CA VAL A 124 25.93 -39.55 -6.74
C VAL A 124 26.50 -40.17 -8.02
N MET A 125 26.84 -39.36 -9.02
CA MET A 125 27.44 -39.86 -10.26
C MET A 125 28.87 -40.35 -9.96
N PRO A 126 29.13 -41.67 -10.05
CA PRO A 126 30.47 -42.19 -9.89
C PRO A 126 31.29 -41.69 -11.07
N TRP A 127 32.35 -40.92 -10.81
CA TRP A 127 33.36 -40.56 -11.79
C TRP A 127 34.08 -41.83 -12.24
N ARG A 128 33.50 -42.51 -13.21
CA ARG A 128 34.07 -43.70 -13.82
C ARG A 128 35.07 -43.24 -14.87
N GLU A 129 36.32 -43.01 -14.46
CA GLU A 129 37.44 -42.86 -15.37
C GLU A 129 37.40 -44.07 -16.33
N LYS A 130 37.15 -43.83 -17.61
CA LYS A 130 37.34 -44.87 -18.61
C LYS A 130 38.83 -44.94 -18.85
N GLU A 131 39.50 -45.91 -18.22
CA GLU A 131 40.88 -46.24 -18.54
C GLU A 131 40.97 -46.49 -20.05
N SER A 132 41.66 -45.58 -20.74
CA SER A 132 42.00 -45.69 -22.15
C SER A 132 42.91 -46.91 -22.31
N SER A 133 42.34 -48.04 -22.70
CA SER A 133 43.11 -49.24 -23.03
C SER A 133 44.04 -48.92 -24.20
N ALA A 134 45.34 -48.87 -23.91
CA ALA A 134 46.42 -48.90 -24.88
C ALA A 134 46.75 -50.35 -25.26
#